data_AF-I3WXE1-F1
#
_entry.id   AF-I3WXE1-F1
#
_cell.length_a   1.000
_cell.length_b   1.000
_cell.length_c   1.000
_cell.angle_alpha   90.00
_cell.angle_beta   90.00
_cell.angle_gamma   90.00
#
_symmetry.space_group_name_H-M   'P 1'
#
loop_
_entity.id
_entity.type
_entity.pdbx_description
1 polymer ?
#
loop_
_entity_poly.entity_id
_entity_poly.type
_entity_poly.pdbx_seq_one_letter_code
_entity_poly.pdbx_strand_id
1 'polypeptide(L)'
;VPSPNAIGLHFYPIWEAASLDEWLYNGGPYQLVVFHFLIGVFCYMGREWELSYRLGMRPWICVAYSAPVAAATAVFLIYPIGQGSF
;
A
#
# COMPACT_ATOMS: atom_id res chain seq x y z
N VAL A 1 8.33 8.37 8.57
CA VAL A 1 8.76 7.37 9.57
C VAL A 1 7.64 6.35 9.68
N PRO A 2 7.93 5.03 9.80
CA PRO A 2 6.91 4.02 10.07
C PRO A 2 6.07 4.34 11.31
N SER A 3 4.88 3.75 11.40
CA SER A 3 4.06 3.85 12.62
C SER A 3 4.80 3.23 13.82
N PRO A 4 4.56 3.71 15.04
CA PRO A 4 5.22 3.16 16.22
C PRO A 4 4.67 1.77 16.56
N ASN A 5 5.52 0.91 17.16
CA ASN A 5 5.13 -0.42 17.65
C ASN A 5 3.99 -0.40 18.69
N ALA A 6 3.72 0.75 19.33
CA ALA A 6 2.56 0.91 20.21
C ALA A 6 1.22 0.74 19.46
N ILE A 7 1.18 1.08 18.17
CA ILE A 7 0.04 0.82 17.29
C ILE A 7 0.09 -0.62 16.76
N GLY A 8 1.28 -1.16 16.50
CA GLY A 8 1.43 -2.52 15.97
C GLY A 8 0.72 -2.68 14.63
N LEU A 9 -0.24 -3.62 14.55
CA LEU A 9 -1.08 -3.85 13.37
C LEU A 9 -2.47 -3.21 13.45
N HIS A 10 -2.74 -2.39 14.47
CA HIS A 10 -4.01 -1.66 14.54
C HIS A 10 -4.12 -0.68 13.36
N PHE A 11 -5.31 -0.62 12.79
CA PHE A 11 -5.63 0.36 11.76
C PHE A 11 -5.76 1.74 12.39
N TYR A 12 -4.88 2.68 12.04
CA TYR A 12 -4.81 4.01 12.64
C TYR A 12 -5.11 5.14 11.62
N PRO A 13 -6.38 5.27 11.19
CA PRO A 13 -6.80 6.36 10.32
C PRO A 13 -6.83 7.69 11.07
N ILE A 14 -6.96 8.80 10.34
CA ILE A 14 -6.97 10.16 10.94
C ILE A 14 -8.03 10.29 12.05
N TRP A 15 -9.19 9.66 11.88
CA TRP A 15 -10.30 9.74 12.84
C TRP A 15 -10.15 8.85 14.08
N GLU A 16 -9.06 8.08 14.19
CA GLU A 16 -8.73 7.32 15.41
C GLU A 16 -7.90 8.16 16.40
N ALA A 17 -7.26 9.24 15.91
CA ALA A 17 -6.51 10.16 16.75
C ALA A 17 -7.41 11.26 17.35
N ALA A 18 -7.07 11.77 18.54
CA ALA A 18 -7.77 12.89 19.14
C ALA A 18 -7.47 14.23 18.45
N SER A 19 -6.34 14.33 17.74
CA SER A 19 -5.97 15.50 16.95
C SER A 19 -5.06 15.14 15.77
N LEU A 20 -4.89 16.08 14.82
CA LEU A 20 -3.92 15.92 13.75
C LEU A 20 -2.48 15.90 14.27
N ASP A 21 -2.17 16.65 15.33
CA ASP A 21 -0.83 16.66 15.93
C ASP A 21 -0.47 15.29 16.52
N GLU A 22 -1.42 14.64 17.22
CA GLU A 22 -1.25 13.28 17.71
C GLU A 22 -1.08 12.30 16.53
N TRP A 23 -1.89 12.43 15.48
CA TRP A 23 -1.78 11.57 14.30
C TRP A 23 -0.41 11.69 13.61
N LEU A 24 0.11 12.92 13.51
CA LEU A 24 1.45 13.18 12.97
C LEU A 24 2.55 12.63 13.88
N TYR A 25 2.43 12.79 15.20
CA TYR A 25 3.37 12.25 16.18
C TYR A 25 3.45 10.72 16.09
N ASN A 26 2.30 10.07 15.96
CA ASN A 26 2.16 8.61 15.87
C ASN A 26 2.41 8.05 14.46
N GLY A 27 3.02 8.82 13.55
CA GLY A 27 3.40 8.31 12.23
C GLY A 27 2.21 7.89 11.36
N GLY A 28 1.01 8.38 11.64
CA GLY A 28 -0.20 8.10 10.88
C GLY A 28 -0.09 8.30 9.35
N PRO A 29 0.69 9.29 8.83
CA PRO A 29 0.93 9.40 7.39
C PRO A 29 1.49 8.14 6.74
N TYR A 30 2.25 7.32 7.46
CA TYR A 30 2.86 6.11 6.92
C TYR A 30 1.81 5.09 6.49
N GLN A 31 0.90 4.73 7.41
CA GLN A 31 -0.20 3.81 7.11
C GLN A 31 -1.10 4.36 5.99
N LEU A 32 -1.43 5.66 6.03
CA LEU A 32 -2.23 6.30 5.00
C LEU A 32 -1.58 6.15 3.62
N VAL A 33 -0.31 6.51 3.48
CA VAL A 33 0.40 6.46 2.20
C VAL A 33 0.53 5.01 1.73
N VAL A 34 0.97 4.09 2.58
CA VAL A 34 1.17 2.67 2.21
C VAL A 34 -0.14 2.04 1.72
N PHE A 35 -1.24 2.19 2.46
CA PHE A 35 -2.50 1.55 2.08
C PHE A 35 -3.09 2.12 0.79
N HIS A 36 -3.07 3.45 0.62
CA HIS A 36 -3.54 4.06 -0.63
C HIS A 36 -2.63 3.75 -1.81
N PHE A 37 -1.31 3.73 -1.60
CA PHE A 37 -0.33 3.36 -2.63
C PHE A 37 -0.55 1.93 -3.12
N LEU A 38 -0.70 0.95 -2.22
CA LEU A 38 -0.89 -0.45 -2.59
C LEU A 38 -2.18 -0.64 -3.42
N ILE A 39 -3.30 -0.04 -2.99
CA ILE A 39 -4.54 -0.04 -3.79
C ILE A 39 -4.29 0.60 -5.16
N GLY A 40 -3.60 1.74 -5.20
CA GLY A 40 -3.26 2.45 -6.42
C GLY A 40 -2.46 1.60 -7.42
N VAL A 41 -1.41 0.91 -6.97
CA VAL A 41 -0.58 0.08 -7.85
C VAL A 41 -1.28 -1.21 -8.28
N PHE A 42 -2.15 -1.79 -7.44
CA PHE A 42 -3.00 -2.92 -7.84
C PHE A 42 -3.96 -2.51 -8.96
N CYS A 43 -4.62 -1.37 -8.83
CA CYS A 43 -5.47 -0.81 -9.86
C CYS A 43 -4.68 -0.43 -11.12
N TYR A 44 -3.47 0.11 -10.97
CA TYR A 44 -2.62 0.48 -12.10
C TYR A 44 -2.20 -0.74 -12.92
N MET A 45 -1.84 -1.85 -12.27
CA MET A 45 -1.59 -3.13 -12.93
C MET A 45 -2.82 -3.61 -13.73
N GLY A 46 -4.02 -3.48 -13.17
CA GLY A 46 -5.28 -3.76 -13.87
C GLY A 46 -5.53 -2.82 -15.06
N ARG A 47 -5.17 -1.54 -14.92
CA ARG A 47 -5.28 -0.54 -15.99
C ARG A 47 -4.36 -0.84 -17.17
N GLU A 48 -3.15 -1.34 -16.93
CA GLU A 48 -2.24 -1.78 -18.01
C GLU A 48 -2.87 -2.91 -18.84
N TRP A 49 -3.51 -3.88 -18.16
CA TRP A 49 -4.27 -4.93 -18.82
C TRP A 49 -5.45 -4.35 -19.60
N GLU A 50 -6.28 -3.51 -18.96
CA GLU A 50 -7.48 -2.95 -19.60
C GLU A 50 -7.12 -2.20 -20.88
N LEU A 51 -6.11 -1.33 -20.84
CA LEU A 51 -5.68 -0.59 -22.03
C LEU A 51 -5.15 -1.52 -23.12
N SER A 52 -4.37 -2.55 -22.76
CA SER A 52 -3.90 -3.54 -23.72
C SER A 52 -5.05 -4.24 -24.43
N TYR A 53 -6.12 -4.59 -23.70
CA TYR A 53 -7.33 -5.19 -24.25
C TYR A 53 -8.07 -4.23 -25.19
N ARG A 54 -8.27 -2.97 -24.78
CA ARG A 54 -8.97 -1.95 -25.59
C ARG A 54 -8.26 -1.67 -26.92
N LEU A 55 -6.94 -1.80 -26.96
CA LEU A 55 -6.12 -1.57 -28.15
C LEU A 55 -5.83 -2.86 -28.96
N GLY A 56 -6.34 -4.02 -28.53
CA GLY A 56 -6.06 -5.30 -29.20
C GLY A 56 -4.59 -5.75 -29.10
N MET A 57 -3.86 -5.26 -28.09
CA MET A 57 -2.48 -5.64 -27.82
C MET A 57 -2.40 -6.99 -27.09
N ARG A 58 -1.20 -7.59 -27.07
CA ARG A 58 -0.96 -8.79 -26.26
C ARG A 58 -0.91 -8.41 -24.76
N PRO A 59 -1.60 -9.12 -23.84
CA PRO A 59 -1.88 -8.66 -22.48
C PRO A 59 -0.78 -9.03 -21.45
N TRP A 60 0.50 -8.84 -21.77
CA TRP A 60 1.62 -9.31 -20.93
C TRP A 60 2.37 -8.20 -20.17
N ILE A 61 2.02 -6.93 -20.40
CA ILE A 61 2.67 -5.79 -19.72
C ILE A 61 2.39 -5.84 -18.21
N CYS A 62 1.12 -6.01 -17.83
CA CYS A 62 0.71 -6.13 -16.44
C CYS A 62 1.36 -7.32 -15.71
N VAL A 63 1.66 -8.41 -16.44
CA VAL A 63 2.36 -9.59 -15.92
C VAL A 63 3.83 -9.29 -15.61
N ALA A 64 4.49 -8.46 -16.41
CA ALA A 64 5.84 -7.98 -16.07
C ALA A 64 5.78 -7.01 -14.88
N TYR A 65 4.79 -6.12 -14.85
CA TYR A 65 4.58 -5.16 -13.76
C TYR A 65 4.21 -5.81 -12.43
N SER A 66 3.70 -7.05 -12.42
CA SER A 66 3.39 -7.76 -11.18
C SER A 66 4.64 -8.05 -10.34
N ALA A 67 5.83 -8.12 -10.93
CA ALA A 67 7.08 -8.35 -10.19
C ALA A 67 7.39 -7.22 -9.19
N PRO A 68 7.47 -5.93 -9.58
CA PRO A 68 7.65 -4.84 -8.62
C PRO A 68 6.46 -4.66 -7.68
N VAL A 69 5.21 -4.93 -8.13
CA VAL A 69 4.03 -4.89 -7.25
C VAL A 69 4.13 -5.92 -6.12
N ALA A 70 4.56 -7.15 -6.44
CA ALA A 70 4.77 -8.19 -5.43
C ALA A 70 5.89 -7.82 -4.46
N ALA A 71 7.01 -7.27 -4.96
CA ALA A 71 8.12 -6.81 -4.12
C ALA A 71 7.67 -5.69 -3.15
N ALA A 72 6.93 -4.69 -3.63
CA ALA A 72 6.37 -3.63 -2.80
C ALA A 72 5.39 -4.15 -1.75
N THR A 73 4.51 -5.08 -2.15
CA THR A 73 3.55 -5.72 -1.23
C THR A 73 4.28 -6.52 -0.13
N ALA A 74 5.35 -7.22 -0.49
CA ALA A 74 6.14 -7.98 0.47
C ALA A 74 6.74 -7.09 1.57
N VAL A 75 7.37 -5.96 1.19
CA VAL A 75 8.05 -5.09 2.15
C VAL A 75 7.11 -4.17 2.93
N PHE A 76 6.01 -3.69 2.33
CA PHE A 76 5.12 -2.73 2.98
C PHE A 76 3.91 -3.36 3.68
N LEU A 77 3.61 -4.64 3.44
CA LEU A 77 2.46 -5.31 4.05
C LEU A 77 2.82 -6.66 4.66
N ILE A 78 3.39 -7.58 3.90
CA ILE A 78 3.61 -8.95 4.38
C ILE A 78 4.65 -9.01 5.49
N TYR A 79 5.77 -8.32 5.33
CA TYR A 79 6.83 -8.28 6.33
C TYR A 79 6.36 -7.64 7.65
N PRO A 80 5.70 -6.45 7.64
CA PRO A 80 5.04 -5.90 8.82
C PRO A 80 4.09 -6.85 9.54
N ILE A 81 3.23 -7.55 8.79
CA ILE A 81 2.31 -8.55 9.36
C ILE A 81 3.09 -9.68 10.05
N GLY A 82 4.15 -10.19 9.40
CA GLY A 82 4.99 -11.23 9.96
C GLY A 82 5.77 -10.79 11.21
N GLN A 83 6.08 -9.48 11.33
CA GLN A 83 6.76 -8.91 12.50
C GLN A 83 5.79 -8.38 13.58
N GLY A 84 4.49 -8.26 13.28
CA GLY A 84 3.49 -7.75 14.20
C GLY A 84 3.44 -6.22 14.33
N SER A 85 4.04 -5.45 13.41
CA SER A 85 3.99 -3.99 13.41
C SER A 85 4.31 -3.38 12.05
N PHE A 86 3.64 -2.27 11.71
CA PHE A 86 3.87 -1.43 10.53
C PHE A 86 4.97 -0.38 10.72
#